data_AF-A0A6J7IGV4-F1
#
_entry.id   AF-A0A6J7IGV4-F1
#
_cell.length_a   1.000
_cell.length_b   1.000
_cell.length_c   1.000
_cell.angle_alpha   90.00
_cell.angle_beta   90.00
_cell.angle_gamma   90.00
#
_symmetry.space_group_name_H-M   'P 1'
#
loop_
_entity.id
_entity.type
_entity.pdbx_description
1 polymer ?
#
loop_
_entity_poly.entity_id
_entity_poly.type
_entity_poly.pdbx_seq_one_letter_code
_entity_poly.pdbx_strand_id
1 'polypeptide(L)' 'MSARDLVHVTTALGRLAGGRAGVGVGVDAIDGEIGRGHGDMRTPLNLADLAARGHAERLEDGTWALTPAGVARLEA' A
#
# COMPACT_ATOMS: atom_id res chain seq x y z
N MET A 1 -3.91 5.06 14.07
CA MET A 1 -3.40 5.61 12.80
C MET A 1 -4.53 6.30 12.03
N SER A 2 -4.25 7.25 11.12
CA SER A 2 -5.28 8.09 10.47
C SER A 2 -5.85 7.45 9.20
N ALA A 3 -7.15 7.63 8.96
CA ALA A 3 -7.79 7.21 7.70
C ALA A 3 -7.16 7.87 6.47
N ARG A 4 -6.65 9.10 6.61
CA ARG A 4 -5.95 9.82 5.53
C ARG A 4 -4.67 9.10 5.11
N ASP A 5 -3.90 8.58 6.06
CA ASP A 5 -2.64 7.88 5.78
C ASP A 5 -2.89 6.57 5.03
N LEU A 6 -3.91 5.81 5.46
CA LEU A 6 -4.33 4.59 4.76
C LEU A 6 -4.78 4.87 3.33
N VAL A 7 -5.50 5.98 3.07
CA VAL A 7 -5.88 6.37 1.70
C VAL A 7 -4.65 6.67 0.85
N HIS A 8 -3.67 7.42 1.37
CA HIS A 8 -2.45 7.72 0.62
C HIS A 8 -1.67 6.46 0.26
N VAL A 9 -1.46 5.55 1.23
CA VAL A 9 -0.72 4.30 0.99
C VAL A 9 -1.46 3.38 0.01
N THR A 10 -2.79 3.23 0.17
CA THR A 10 -3.60 2.42 -0.76
C THR A 10 -3.55 3.00 -2.18
N THR A 11 -3.62 4.33 -2.32
CA THR A 11 -3.57 5.01 -3.63
C THR A 11 -2.20 4.87 -4.30
N ALA A 12 -1.12 5.07 -3.55
CA ALA A 12 0.24 4.91 -4.04
C ALA A 12 0.51 3.47 -4.51
N LEU A 13 0.13 2.50 -3.66
CA LEU A 13 0.25 1.08 -3.98
C LEU A 13 -0.56 0.73 -5.24
N GLY A 14 -1.81 1.21 -5.34
CA GLY A 14 -2.66 1.02 -6.51
C GLY A 14 -2.07 1.61 -7.79
N ARG A 15 -1.52 2.82 -7.74
CA ARG A 15 -0.86 3.45 -8.88
C ARG A 15 0.35 2.66 -9.36
N LEU A 16 1.23 2.28 -8.45
CA LEU A 16 2.46 1.54 -8.76
C LEU A 16 2.16 0.12 -9.28
N ALA A 17 1.10 -0.52 -8.78
CA ALA A 17 0.60 -1.81 -9.25
C ALA A 17 -0.17 -1.73 -10.58
N GLY A 18 -0.52 -0.52 -11.06
CA GLY A 18 -1.38 -0.33 -12.22
C GLY A 18 -2.82 -0.79 -11.98
N GLY A 19 -3.33 -0.62 -10.76
CA GLY A 19 -4.70 -0.99 -10.36
C GLY A 19 -4.96 -2.50 -10.26
N ARG A 20 -3.91 -3.33 -10.31
CA ARG A 20 -4.05 -4.80 -10.32
C ARG A 20 -3.73 -5.40 -8.96
N ALA A 21 -4.54 -6.38 -8.55
CA ALA A 21 -4.26 -7.18 -7.37
C ALA A 21 -3.06 -8.12 -7.61
N GLY A 22 -2.34 -8.45 -6.54
CA GLY A 22 -1.21 -9.40 -6.56
C GLY A 22 0.07 -8.88 -7.24
N VAL A 23 0.12 -7.60 -7.65
CA VAL A 23 1.34 -7.00 -8.19
C VAL A 23 2.19 -6.44 -7.05
N GLY A 24 3.36 -7.05 -6.85
CA GLY A 24 4.31 -6.65 -5.83
C GLY A 24 4.95 -5.28 -6.08
N VAL A 25 4.95 -4.43 -5.06
CA VAL A 25 5.57 -3.11 -5.05
C VAL A 25 6.49 -2.98 -3.83
N GLY A 26 7.73 -2.54 -4.06
CA GLY A 26 8.70 -2.32 -2.98
C GLY A 26 8.33 -1.13 -2.09
N VAL A 27 8.65 -1.23 -0.79
CA VAL A 27 8.36 -0.17 0.19
C VAL A 27 8.99 1.16 -0.21
N ASP A 28 10.22 1.15 -0.71
CA ASP A 28 10.93 2.37 -1.15
C ASP A 28 10.19 3.10 -2.29
N ALA A 29 9.55 2.35 -3.20
CA ALA A 29 8.76 2.93 -4.28
C ALA A 29 7.45 3.53 -3.77
N ILE A 30 6.80 2.86 -2.81
CA ILE A 30 5.58 3.36 -2.15
C ILE A 30 5.90 4.65 -1.38
N ASP A 31 7.00 4.68 -0.63
CA ASP A 31 7.45 5.86 0.10
C ASP A 31 7.76 7.03 -0.84
N GLY A 32 8.46 6.74 -1.95
CA GLY A 32 8.73 7.72 -3.01
C GLY A 32 7.46 8.33 -3.62
N GLU A 33 6.47 7.50 -3.94
CA GLU A 33 5.19 7.96 -4.54
C GLU A 33 4.36 8.80 -3.55
N ILE A 34 4.42 8.50 -2.25
CA ILE A 34 3.69 9.28 -1.22
C ILE A 34 4.37 10.65 -0.99
N GLY A 35 5.63 10.81 -1.37
CA GLY A 35 6.36 12.08 -1.24
C GLY A 35 6.57 12.52 0.21
N ARG A 36 6.41 11.61 1.17
CA ARG A 36 6.75 11.86 2.58
C ARG A 36 8.24 11.55 2.74
N GLY A 37 8.99 12.47 3.34
CA GLY A 37 10.44 12.36 3.46
C GLY A 37 10.86 10.97 3.95
N HIS A 38 11.98 10.50 3.42
CA HIS A 38 12.63 9.18 3.54
C HIS A 38 12.76 8.57 4.97
N GLY A 39 12.22 9.21 6.01
CA GLY A 39 12.17 8.73 7.40
C GLY A 39 10.77 8.58 8.00
N ASP A 40 9.69 8.66 7.23
CA ASP A 40 8.33 8.39 7.77
C ASP A 40 8.10 6.88 7.93
N MET A 41 8.48 6.34 9.10
CA MET A 41 8.25 4.94 9.49
C MET A 41 6.77 4.51 9.51
N ARG A 42 5.82 5.39 9.18
CA ARG A 42 4.39 5.06 9.11
C ARG A 42 4.01 4.23 7.89
N THR A 43 4.73 4.26 6.77
CA THR A 43 4.34 3.45 5.60
C THR A 43 4.37 1.95 5.90
N PRO A 44 5.43 1.38 6.50
CA PRO A 44 5.40 -0.01 6.97
C PRO A 44 4.23 -0.31 7.93
N LEU A 45 3.91 0.60 8.84
CA LEU A 45 2.77 0.45 9.77
C LEU A 45 1.43 0.47 9.02
N ASN A 46 1.23 1.40 8.09
CA ASN A 46 0.04 1.49 7.25
C ASN A 46 -0.17 0.23 6.40
N LEU A 47 0.90 -0.33 5.84
CA LEU A 47 0.85 -1.58 5.09
C LEU A 47 0.44 -2.76 5.99
N ALA A 48 1.00 -2.84 7.20
CA ALA A 48 0.58 -3.82 8.20
C ALA A 48 -0.91 -3.68 8.58
N ASP A 49 -1.40 -2.45 8.75
CA ASP A 49 -2.81 -2.17 9.02
C ASP A 49 -3.73 -2.49 7.84
N LEU A 50 -3.29 -2.26 6.60
CA LEU A 50 -4.01 -2.70 5.40
C LEU A 50 -4.06 -4.23 5.30
N ALA A 51 -2.96 -4.91 5.65
CA ALA A 51 -2.94 -6.37 5.73
C ALA A 51 -3.85 -6.92 6.81
N ALA A 52 -3.85 -6.34 8.00
CA ALA A 52 -4.77 -6.73 9.08
C ALA A 52 -6.25 -6.60 8.68
N ARG A 53 -6.55 -5.72 7.72
CA ARG A 53 -7.88 -5.51 7.14
C ARG A 53 -8.15 -6.32 5.86
N GLY A 54 -7.18 -7.11 5.40
CA GLY A 54 -7.29 -7.92 4.18
C GLY A 54 -7.26 -7.12 2.87
N HIS A 55 -6.74 -5.89 2.88
CA HIS A 55 -6.65 -5.02 1.70
C HIS A 55 -5.28 -5.03 1.02
N ALA A 56 -4.24 -5.43 1.74
CA ALA A 56 -2.91 -5.63 1.20
C ALA A 56 -2.33 -6.94 1.73
N GLU A 57 -1.30 -7.44 1.08
CA GLU A 57 -0.54 -8.58 1.55
C GLU A 57 0.94 -8.38 1.26
N ARG A 58 1.78 -9.00 2.09
CA ARG A 58 3.23 -9.04 1.85
C ARG A 58 3.55 -10.33 1.10
N LEU A 59 4.20 -10.18 -0.05
CA LEU A 59 4.61 -11.31 -0.89
C LEU A 59 5.92 -11.94 -0.36
N GLU A 60 6.25 -13.12 -0.87
CA GLU A 60 7.44 -13.89 -0.46
C GLU A 60 8.76 -13.14 -0.73
N ASP A 61 8.79 -12.32 -1.77
CA ASP A 61 9.93 -11.47 -2.14
C ASP A 61 10.07 -10.22 -1.25
N GLY A 62 9.17 -10.04 -0.27
CA GLY A 62 9.16 -8.94 0.67
C GLY A 62 8.45 -7.68 0.17
N THR A 63 7.95 -7.66 -1.07
CA THR A 63 7.13 -6.58 -1.61
C THR A 63 5.70 -6.63 -1.07
N TRP A 64 4.92 -5.57 -1.35
CA TRP A 64 3.53 -5.48 -0.97
C TRP A 64 2.62 -5.42 -2.19
N ALA A 65 1.49 -6.09 -2.12
CA ALA A 65 0.48 -6.08 -3.17
C ALA A 65 -0.90 -5.72 -2.59
N LEU A 66 -1.77 -5.11 -3.39
CA LEU A 66 -3.19 -5.03 -3.06
C LEU A 66 -3.83 -6.40 -3.24
N THR A 67 -4.75 -6.73 -2.34
CA THR A 67 -5.71 -7.81 -2.56
C THR A 67 -6.84 -7.32 -3.49
N PRO A 68 -7.70 -8.21 -4.01
CA PRO A 68 -8.89 -7.78 -4.74
C PRO A 68 -9.78 -6.82 -3.94
N ALA A 69 -9.90 -7.02 -2.63
CA ALA A 69 -10.65 -6.12 -1.74
C ALA A 69 -9.97 -4.75 -1.59
N GLY A 70 -8.63 -4.70 -1.64
CA GLY A 70 -7.88 -3.44 -1.66
C GLY A 70 -8.08 -2.66 -2.95
N VAL A 71 -8.10 -3.34 -4.10
CA VAL A 71 -8.37 -2.71 -5.40
C VAL A 71 -9.78 -2.12 -5.45
N ALA A 72 -10.79 -2.85 -4.99
CA ALA A 72 -12.19 -2.38 -4.96
C ALA A 72 -12.37 -1.07 -4.15
N ARG A 73 -11.46 -0.81 -3.19
CA ARG A 73 -11.47 0.41 -2.37
C ARG A 73 -10.95 1.65 -3.12
N LEU A 74 -10.24 1.47 -4.24
CA LEU A 74 -9.77 2.57 -5.08
C LEU A 74 -10.89 3.14 -5.97
N GLU A 75 -11.91 2.34 -6.27
CA GLU A 75 -13.03 2.70 -7.15
C GLU A 75 -14.25 3.23 -6.39
N ALA A 76 -14.21 3.21 -5.05
CA ALA A 76 -15.28 3.67 -4.16
C ALA A 76 -15.07 5.11 -3.68
#